data_AF-A0A3S3QMN0-F1
#
_entry.id   AF-A0A3S3QMN0-F1
#
_cell.length_a   1.000
_cell.length_b   1.000
_cell.length_c   1.000
_cell.angle_alpha   90.00
_cell.angle_beta   90.00
_cell.angle_gamma   90.00
#
_symmetry.space_group_name_H-M   'P 1'
#
loop_
_entity.id
_entity.type
_entity.pdbx_description
1 polymer ?
#
loop_
_entity_poly.entity_id
_entity_poly.type
_entity_poly.pdbx_seq_one_letter_code
_entity_poly.pdbx_strand_id
1 'polypeptide(L)'
;MKMDKKFNTLTLKKYFYYIDNHKKYTDFNTLGLYRSLTENKKLDIAEKIQVRDYAHTFFLKQFEFLQIKDPLTYSDVISLGCELTKADEHQMWLDIKNYQERTLKDKRIKHRNFGVYSKHMCGYDDCRFNGIMIREGSPLEECSMRGFSNDAKWKSEKIKIERKNSGRIIQKEMNLVIQEHS
;
A
#
# COMPACT_ATOMS: atom_id res chain seq x y z
N MET A 1 -3.63 16.56 -26.35
CA MET A 1 -4.65 15.62 -26.84
C MET A 1 -5.13 14.76 -25.68
N LYS A 2 -6.26 14.07 -25.81
CA LYS A 2 -6.71 13.04 -24.85
C LYS A 2 -6.62 11.66 -25.48
N MET A 3 -6.47 10.64 -24.65
CA MET A 3 -6.52 9.25 -25.09
C MET A 3 -7.96 8.87 -25.41
N ASP A 4 -8.16 8.21 -26.54
CA ASP A 4 -9.46 7.74 -27.02
C ASP A 4 -9.87 6.38 -26.42
N LYS A 5 -8.94 5.66 -25.78
CA LYS A 5 -9.15 4.31 -25.25
C LYS A 5 -8.47 4.07 -23.90
N LYS A 6 -9.07 3.20 -23.09
CA LYS A 6 -8.47 2.71 -21.83
C LYS A 6 -7.32 1.76 -22.14
N PHE A 7 -6.24 1.85 -21.36
CA PHE A 7 -5.05 1.01 -21.55
C PHE A 7 -5.34 -0.48 -21.58
N ASN A 8 -6.21 -0.98 -20.68
CA ASN A 8 -6.52 -2.41 -20.56
C ASN A 8 -7.28 -3.02 -21.77
N THR A 9 -7.62 -2.21 -22.76
CA THR A 9 -8.25 -2.64 -24.02
C THR A 9 -7.31 -2.62 -25.23
N LEU A 10 -6.08 -2.14 -25.03
CA LEU A 10 -5.09 -1.94 -26.08
C LEU A 10 -4.40 -3.24 -26.48
N THR A 11 -3.92 -3.26 -27.71
CA THR A 11 -2.99 -4.28 -28.24
C THR A 11 -1.54 -3.83 -28.03
N LEU A 12 -0.58 -4.75 -28.16
CA LEU A 12 0.86 -4.47 -27.97
C LEU A 12 1.33 -3.23 -28.74
N LYS A 13 1.04 -3.17 -30.05
CA LYS A 13 1.41 -2.04 -30.92
C LYS A 13 0.85 -0.70 -30.42
N LYS A 14 -0.36 -0.70 -29.87
CA LYS A 14 -0.97 0.52 -29.33
C LYS A 14 -0.31 0.96 -28.04
N TYR A 15 0.08 0.03 -27.16
CA TYR A 15 0.85 0.39 -25.97
C TYR A 15 2.12 1.15 -26.34
N PHE A 16 2.94 0.60 -27.24
CA PHE A 16 4.16 1.27 -27.68
C PHE A 16 3.87 2.64 -28.29
N TYR A 17 2.86 2.73 -29.15
CA TYR A 17 2.45 4.02 -29.73
C TYR A 17 2.11 5.07 -28.66
N TYR A 18 1.31 4.75 -27.64
CA TYR A 18 0.98 5.73 -26.59
C TYR A 18 2.17 6.00 -25.66
N ILE A 19 3.03 5.03 -25.40
CA ILE A 19 4.26 5.22 -24.61
C ILE A 19 5.19 6.20 -25.33
N ASP A 20 5.43 6.02 -26.62
CA ASP A 20 6.28 6.92 -27.43
C ASP A 20 5.72 8.34 -27.47
N ASN A 21 4.39 8.44 -27.54
CA ASN A 21 3.69 9.71 -27.70
C ASN A 21 3.16 10.26 -26.37
N HIS A 22 3.59 9.75 -25.21
CA HIS A 22 3.00 10.07 -23.90
C HIS A 22 2.89 11.57 -23.63
N LYS A 23 3.89 12.38 -24.06
CA LYS A 23 3.91 13.84 -23.88
C LYS A 23 2.80 14.57 -24.61
N LYS A 24 2.21 13.97 -25.65
CA LYS A 24 1.10 14.56 -26.43
C LYS A 24 -0.25 14.44 -25.72
N TYR A 25 -0.34 13.57 -24.70
CA TYR A 25 -1.59 13.21 -24.03
C TYR A 25 -1.64 13.81 -22.63
N THR A 26 -2.62 14.69 -22.40
CA THR A 26 -2.79 15.37 -21.10
C THR A 26 -3.31 14.43 -20.02
N ASP A 27 -3.97 13.35 -20.42
CA ASP A 27 -4.58 12.33 -19.56
C ASP A 27 -3.77 11.04 -19.51
N PHE A 28 -2.53 11.03 -20.03
CA PHE A 28 -1.65 9.88 -19.92
C PHE A 28 -1.32 9.60 -18.45
N ASN A 29 -1.74 8.44 -17.97
CA ASN A 29 -1.57 8.05 -16.58
C ASN A 29 -0.65 6.82 -16.48
N THR A 30 0.57 7.02 -16.01
CA THR A 30 1.56 5.96 -15.80
C THR A 30 1.10 4.89 -14.82
N LEU A 31 0.35 5.23 -13.77
CA LEU A 31 -0.23 4.22 -12.87
C LEU A 31 -1.27 3.37 -13.60
N GLY A 32 -2.11 4.02 -14.41
CA GLY A 32 -3.11 3.36 -15.25
C GLY A 32 -2.47 2.43 -16.29
N LEU A 33 -1.32 2.83 -16.84
CA LEU A 33 -0.51 2.00 -17.72
C LEU A 33 -0.08 0.71 -17.03
N TYR A 34 0.54 0.78 -15.85
CA TYR A 34 1.02 -0.43 -15.16
C TYR A 34 -0.13 -1.32 -14.66
N ARG A 35 -1.18 -0.75 -14.04
CA ARG A 35 -2.37 -1.51 -13.64
C ARG A 35 -3.01 -2.25 -14.81
N SER A 36 -3.01 -1.63 -15.99
CA SER A 36 -3.59 -2.28 -17.15
C SER A 36 -2.87 -3.56 -17.56
N LEU A 37 -1.60 -3.77 -17.22
CA LEU A 37 -0.89 -5.00 -17.58
C LEU A 37 -1.48 -6.22 -16.88
N THR A 38 -1.95 -6.07 -15.64
CA THR A 38 -2.60 -7.15 -14.88
C THR A 38 -4.05 -7.33 -15.35
N GLU A 39 -4.76 -6.23 -15.60
CA GLU A 39 -6.17 -6.23 -16.02
C GLU A 39 -6.41 -6.65 -17.48
N ASN A 40 -5.43 -6.44 -18.37
CA ASN A 40 -5.62 -6.65 -19.81
C ASN A 40 -5.64 -8.15 -20.15
N LYS A 41 -6.77 -8.58 -20.74
CA LYS A 41 -7.01 -9.97 -21.19
C LYS A 41 -6.61 -10.23 -22.65
N LYS A 42 -6.29 -9.18 -23.42
CA LYS A 42 -5.90 -9.30 -24.84
C LYS A 42 -4.43 -9.58 -25.02
N LEU A 43 -3.60 -9.21 -24.04
CA LEU A 43 -2.17 -9.46 -24.09
C LEU A 43 -1.86 -10.79 -23.43
N ASP A 44 -0.97 -11.55 -24.06
CA ASP A 44 -0.35 -12.69 -23.38
C ASP A 44 0.71 -12.21 -22.37
N ILE A 45 1.27 -13.15 -21.59
CA ILE A 45 2.27 -12.84 -20.56
C ILE A 45 3.54 -12.26 -21.16
N ALA A 46 4.00 -12.76 -22.32
CA ALA A 46 5.21 -12.29 -22.98
C ALA A 46 5.04 -10.86 -23.51
N GLU A 47 3.88 -10.55 -24.09
CA GLU A 47 3.51 -9.21 -24.53
C GLU A 47 3.41 -8.25 -23.34
N LYS A 48 2.84 -8.67 -22.20
CA LYS A 48 2.82 -7.85 -20.99
C LYS A 48 4.22 -7.51 -20.49
N ILE A 49 5.13 -8.49 -20.50
CA ILE A 49 6.54 -8.30 -20.16
C ILE A 49 7.20 -7.30 -21.12
N GLN A 50 6.97 -7.44 -22.43
CA GLN A 50 7.50 -6.50 -23.42
C GLN A 50 7.01 -5.07 -23.18
N VAL A 51 5.71 -4.89 -22.88
CA VAL A 51 5.18 -3.56 -22.56
C VAL A 51 5.80 -3.00 -21.27
N ARG A 52 5.95 -3.84 -20.23
CA ARG A 52 6.59 -3.44 -18.97
C ARG A 52 8.01 -2.94 -19.22
N ASP A 53 8.83 -3.75 -19.87
CA ASP A 53 10.25 -3.45 -20.09
C ASP A 53 10.40 -2.21 -20.97
N TYR A 54 9.55 -2.06 -21.98
CA TYR A 54 9.50 -0.83 -22.78
C TYR A 54 9.09 0.39 -21.96
N ALA A 55 8.06 0.28 -21.12
CA ALA A 55 7.62 1.36 -20.25
C ALA A 55 8.70 1.78 -19.24
N HIS A 56 9.51 0.84 -18.74
CA HIS A 56 10.62 1.15 -17.83
C HIS A 56 11.65 2.08 -18.47
N THR A 57 11.89 1.99 -19.79
CA THR A 57 12.82 2.89 -20.47
C THR A 57 12.45 4.38 -20.33
N PHE A 58 11.16 4.69 -20.13
CA PHE A 58 10.65 6.05 -19.95
C PHE A 58 10.24 6.37 -18.53
N PHE A 59 9.69 5.39 -17.80
CA PHE A 59 8.92 5.61 -16.58
C PHE A 59 9.41 4.80 -15.38
N LEU A 60 10.67 4.34 -15.37
CA LEU A 60 11.20 3.53 -14.28
C LEU A 60 11.04 4.19 -12.91
N LYS A 61 11.39 5.47 -12.78
CA LYS A 61 11.28 6.21 -11.50
C LYS A 61 9.82 6.29 -11.02
N GLN A 62 8.88 6.47 -11.93
CA GLN A 62 7.45 6.50 -11.62
C GLN A 62 6.95 5.11 -11.21
N PHE A 63 7.49 4.05 -11.83
CA PHE A 63 7.22 2.67 -11.47
C PHE A 63 7.74 2.32 -10.08
N GLU A 64 9.00 2.66 -9.76
CA GLU A 64 9.58 2.46 -8.42
C GLU A 64 8.77 3.19 -7.34
N PHE A 65 8.20 4.36 -7.66
CA PHE A 65 7.33 5.08 -6.74
C PHE A 65 5.99 4.38 -6.46
N LEU A 66 5.59 3.41 -7.29
CA LEU A 66 4.42 2.57 -7.02
C LEU A 66 4.59 1.72 -5.77
N GLN A 67 5.81 1.36 -5.38
CA GLN A 67 6.04 0.67 -4.09
C GLN A 67 5.40 1.41 -2.93
N ILE A 68 5.30 2.75 -2.99
CA ILE A 68 4.69 3.58 -1.96
C ILE A 68 3.21 3.84 -2.25
N LYS A 69 2.86 4.12 -3.50
CA LYS A 69 1.47 4.48 -3.87
C LYS A 69 0.53 3.29 -3.99
N ASP A 70 1.01 2.19 -4.55
CA ASP A 70 0.23 1.02 -4.94
C ASP A 70 1.15 -0.22 -4.99
N PRO A 71 1.52 -0.74 -3.80
CA PRO A 71 2.48 -1.84 -3.71
C PRO A 71 1.97 -3.14 -4.35
N LEU A 72 0.64 -3.33 -4.43
CA LEU A 72 0.02 -4.48 -5.10
C LEU A 72 0.28 -4.41 -6.61
N THR A 73 0.01 -3.26 -7.24
CA THR A 73 0.34 -3.10 -8.67
C THR A 73 1.83 -3.28 -8.92
N TYR A 74 2.68 -2.79 -8.01
CA TYR A 74 4.12 -2.99 -8.12
C TYR A 74 4.49 -4.49 -8.06
N SER A 75 3.98 -5.23 -7.07
CA SER A 75 4.26 -6.66 -6.90
C SER A 75 3.77 -7.48 -8.09
N ASP A 76 2.58 -7.18 -8.60
CA ASP A 76 1.99 -7.94 -9.69
C ASP A 76 2.76 -7.71 -11.00
N VAL A 77 3.20 -6.47 -11.25
CA VAL A 77 3.95 -6.12 -12.47
C VAL A 77 5.38 -6.64 -12.44
N ILE A 78 6.06 -6.58 -11.27
CA ILE A 78 7.43 -7.09 -11.16
C ILE A 78 7.47 -8.62 -11.28
N SER A 79 6.44 -9.31 -10.79
CA SER A 79 6.32 -10.77 -10.83
C SER A 79 5.66 -11.32 -12.09
N LEU A 80 5.37 -10.48 -13.11
CA LEU A 80 4.79 -10.93 -14.37
C LEU A 80 5.62 -12.05 -15.01
N GLY A 81 4.98 -13.22 -15.17
CA GLY A 81 5.58 -14.40 -15.77
C GLY A 81 6.47 -15.22 -14.84
N CYS A 82 6.50 -14.90 -13.55
CA CYS A 82 7.20 -15.69 -12.53
C CYS A 82 6.20 -16.51 -11.71
N GLU A 83 6.51 -17.76 -11.43
CA GLU A 83 5.84 -18.54 -10.38
C GLU A 83 6.54 -18.26 -9.06
N LEU A 84 5.89 -17.49 -8.19
CA LEU A 84 6.44 -17.18 -6.86
C LEU A 84 6.06 -18.26 -5.86
N THR A 85 7.02 -18.70 -5.05
CA THR A 85 6.70 -19.45 -3.84
C THR A 85 6.20 -18.50 -2.75
N LYS A 86 5.55 -19.04 -1.72
CA LYS A 86 5.17 -18.25 -0.53
C LYS A 86 6.36 -17.56 0.14
N ALA A 87 7.56 -18.16 0.05
CA ALA A 87 8.77 -17.57 0.59
C ALA A 87 9.20 -16.35 -0.25
N ASP A 88 9.14 -16.46 -1.58
CA ASP A 88 9.46 -15.36 -2.50
C ASP A 88 8.47 -14.19 -2.36
N GLU A 89 7.17 -14.50 -2.25
CA GLU A 89 6.15 -13.49 -1.97
C GLU A 89 6.44 -12.76 -0.66
N HIS A 90 6.78 -13.51 0.40
CA HIS A 90 7.10 -12.93 1.70
C HIS A 90 8.32 -12.01 1.62
N GLN A 91 9.39 -12.47 0.96
CA GLN A 91 10.61 -11.68 0.78
C GLN A 91 10.34 -10.41 -0.03
N MET A 92 9.58 -10.51 -1.12
CA MET A 92 9.18 -9.37 -1.94
C MET A 92 8.41 -8.33 -1.12
N TRP A 93 7.49 -8.77 -0.26
CA TRP A 93 6.75 -7.87 0.63
C TRP A 93 7.65 -7.20 1.68
N LEU A 94 8.65 -7.92 2.21
CA LEU A 94 9.66 -7.33 3.09
C LEU A 94 10.49 -6.27 2.38
N ASP A 95 10.88 -6.50 1.13
CA ASP A 95 11.67 -5.56 0.35
C ASP A 95 10.88 -4.29 0.02
N ILE A 96 9.61 -4.44 -0.38
CA ILE A 96 8.68 -3.30 -0.59
C ILE A 96 8.57 -2.47 0.70
N LYS A 97 8.38 -3.13 1.84
CA LYS A 97 8.28 -2.47 3.14
C LYS A 97 9.56 -1.70 3.49
N ASN A 98 10.73 -2.31 3.31
CA ASN A 98 12.02 -1.68 3.56
C ASN A 98 12.24 -0.46 2.66
N TYR A 99 11.84 -0.55 1.38
CA TYR A 99 11.90 0.56 0.44
C TYR A 99 10.97 1.72 0.86
N GLN A 100 9.75 1.41 1.28
CA GLN A 100 8.80 2.39 1.78
C GLN A 100 9.36 3.12 3.01
N GLU A 101 9.84 2.38 4.03
CA GLU A 101 10.41 2.95 5.25
C GLU A 101 11.58 3.90 4.96
N ARG A 102 12.52 3.46 4.12
CA ARG A 102 13.66 4.28 3.68
C ARG A 102 13.19 5.56 2.98
N THR A 103 12.31 5.41 1.99
CA THR A 103 11.88 6.56 1.17
C THR A 103 11.08 7.58 1.96
N LEU A 104 10.22 7.14 2.88
CA LEU A 104 9.46 8.04 3.74
C LEU A 104 10.38 8.81 4.69
N LYS A 105 11.39 8.13 5.26
CA LYS A 105 12.41 8.76 6.11
C LYS A 105 13.23 9.79 5.34
N ASP A 106 13.70 9.43 4.15
CA ASP A 106 14.53 10.30 3.30
C ASP A 106 13.75 11.54 2.84
N LYS A 107 12.49 11.36 2.45
CA LYS A 107 11.60 12.46 2.04
C LYS A 107 10.98 13.24 3.21
N ARG A 108 11.26 12.84 4.47
CA ARG A 108 10.70 13.43 5.70
C ARG A 108 9.17 13.46 5.71
N ILE A 109 8.53 12.47 5.07
CA ILE A 109 7.07 12.35 5.02
C ILE A 109 6.62 11.72 6.33
N LYS A 110 5.87 12.48 7.13
CA LYS A 110 5.37 12.01 8.44
C LYS A 110 4.06 11.23 8.36
N HIS A 111 3.22 11.53 7.36
CA HIS A 111 1.94 10.86 7.18
C HIS A 111 2.12 9.51 6.49
N ARG A 112 1.60 8.46 7.12
CA ARG A 112 1.69 7.06 6.66
C ARG A 112 0.52 6.64 5.75
N ASN A 113 -0.55 7.43 5.74
CA ASN A 113 -1.74 7.21 4.91
C ASN A 113 -1.55 7.79 3.51
N PHE A 114 -0.86 7.06 2.64
CA PHE A 114 -0.61 7.46 1.26
C PHE A 114 -0.98 6.36 0.26
N GLY A 115 -1.54 6.76 -0.88
CA GLY A 115 -1.88 5.82 -1.94
C GLY A 115 -2.98 4.84 -1.54
N VAL A 116 -2.77 3.53 -1.75
CA VAL A 116 -3.73 2.48 -1.37
C VAL A 116 -3.97 2.46 0.14
N TYR A 117 -2.97 2.80 0.96
CA TYR A 117 -3.12 2.85 2.42
C TYR A 117 -3.99 4.00 2.92
N SER A 118 -4.34 4.97 2.06
CA SER A 118 -5.31 6.01 2.43
C SER A 118 -6.76 5.53 2.33
N LYS A 119 -7.01 4.30 1.86
CA LYS A 119 -8.34 3.70 1.73
C LYS A 119 -8.45 2.42 2.53
N HIS A 120 -9.61 2.18 3.13
CA HIS A 120 -9.87 0.93 3.82
C HIS A 120 -9.94 -0.20 2.79
N MET A 121 -9.11 -1.22 3.01
CA MET A 121 -9.05 -2.45 2.23
C MET A 121 -8.79 -3.59 3.22
N CYS A 122 -9.84 -4.21 3.75
CA CYS A 122 -9.69 -5.30 4.73
C CYS A 122 -9.54 -6.69 4.08
N GLY A 123 -9.66 -6.79 2.75
CA GLY A 123 -9.51 -8.04 1.99
C GLY A 123 -10.79 -8.89 1.91
N TYR A 124 -11.90 -8.43 2.47
CA TYR A 124 -13.22 -9.04 2.30
C TYR A 124 -14.00 -8.29 1.23
N ASP A 125 -14.42 -8.96 0.16
CA ASP A 125 -15.09 -8.34 -0.99
C ASP A 125 -16.42 -7.65 -0.62
N ASP A 126 -17.10 -8.13 0.42
CA ASP A 126 -18.39 -7.65 0.90
C ASP A 126 -18.29 -6.56 1.99
N CYS A 127 -17.07 -6.12 2.33
CA CYS A 127 -16.90 -5.08 3.33
C CYS A 127 -17.43 -3.73 2.83
N ARG A 128 -18.46 -3.21 3.52
CA ARG A 128 -19.10 -1.91 3.23
C ARG A 128 -18.14 -0.72 3.34
N PHE A 129 -17.00 -0.88 4.00
CA PHE A 129 -16.01 0.17 4.18
C PHE A 129 -14.92 0.15 3.10
N ASN A 130 -14.88 -0.86 2.21
CA ASN A 130 -13.86 -0.93 1.16
C ASN A 130 -13.90 0.32 0.26
N GLY A 131 -12.72 0.91 0.03
CA GLY A 131 -12.57 2.10 -0.80
C GLY A 131 -12.87 3.44 -0.11
N ILE A 132 -13.36 3.43 1.14
CA ILE A 132 -13.55 4.64 1.95
C ILE A 132 -12.20 5.18 2.40
N MET A 133 -12.02 6.51 2.36
CA MET A 133 -10.81 7.16 2.84
C MET A 133 -10.68 7.00 4.35
N ILE A 134 -9.54 6.47 4.79
CA ILE A 134 -9.20 6.34 6.21
C ILE A 134 -8.83 7.73 6.74
N ARG A 135 -9.52 8.15 7.79
CA ARG A 135 -9.16 9.37 8.53
C ARG A 135 -8.18 9.02 9.64
N GLU A 136 -7.21 9.90 9.86
CA GLU A 136 -6.30 9.82 11.01
C GLU A 136 -7.12 9.84 12.32
N GLY A 137 -6.80 8.95 13.25
CA GLY A 137 -7.51 8.70 14.49
C GLY A 137 -8.81 7.88 14.38
N SER A 138 -9.17 7.39 13.18
CA SER A 138 -10.38 6.57 13.01
C SER A 138 -10.14 5.10 13.36
N PRO A 139 -11.16 4.35 13.80
CA PRO A 139 -11.03 2.91 14.04
C PRO A 139 -10.56 2.11 12.80
N LEU A 140 -10.82 2.63 11.60
CA LEU A 140 -10.42 2.00 10.34
C LEU A 140 -8.93 2.18 10.01
N GLU A 141 -8.26 3.15 10.64
CA GLU A 141 -6.82 3.39 10.48
C GLU A 141 -5.98 2.23 11.00
N GLU A 142 -6.45 1.56 12.05
CA GLU A 142 -5.69 0.50 12.70
C GLU A 142 -5.63 -0.80 11.88
N CYS A 143 -6.67 -1.08 11.08
CA CYS A 143 -6.77 -2.31 10.27
C CYS A 143 -6.12 -2.20 8.89
N SER A 144 -5.77 -0.99 8.46
CA SER A 144 -5.34 -0.68 7.09
C SER A 144 -3.85 -0.40 6.97
N MET A 145 -3.18 -0.09 8.09
CA MET A 145 -1.73 0.06 8.17
C MET A 145 -1.04 -1.30 8.41
N ARG A 146 -0.88 -2.12 7.36
CA ARG A 146 0.03 -3.27 7.44
C ARG A 146 1.45 -2.81 7.12
N GLY A 147 2.35 -2.92 8.11
CA GLY A 147 3.78 -2.96 7.83
C GLY A 147 4.60 -1.72 8.14
N PHE A 148 4.27 -0.91 9.16
CA PHE A 148 5.25 0.06 9.69
C PHE A 148 5.39 -0.17 11.19
N SER A 149 6.57 -0.64 11.58
CA SER A 149 7.12 -0.81 12.94
C SER A 149 6.17 -0.85 14.15
N ASN A 150 6.22 -1.92 14.95
CA ASN A 150 6.03 -1.97 16.41
C ASN A 150 4.81 -1.28 17.08
N ASP A 151 3.87 -0.68 16.36
CA ASP A 151 2.74 0.05 16.98
C ASP A 151 1.87 -0.88 17.81
N ALA A 152 1.74 -2.16 17.41
CA ALA A 152 1.11 -3.20 18.21
C ALA A 152 1.87 -3.50 19.52
N LYS A 153 3.21 -3.49 19.49
CA LYS A 153 4.06 -3.74 20.66
C LYS A 153 4.02 -2.54 21.62
N TRP A 154 4.17 -1.32 21.09
CA TRP A 154 4.06 -0.08 21.85
C TRP A 154 2.66 0.12 22.44
N LYS A 155 1.59 -0.18 21.70
CA LYS A 155 0.22 -0.19 22.24
C LYS A 155 0.03 -1.26 23.31
N SER A 156 0.54 -2.48 23.10
CA SER A 156 0.48 -3.54 24.12
C SER A 156 1.20 -3.11 25.40
N GLU A 157 2.37 -2.49 25.28
CA GLU A 157 3.13 -1.95 26.41
C GLU A 157 2.38 -0.79 27.08
N LYS A 158 1.81 0.14 26.32
CA LYS A 158 0.99 1.24 26.83
C LYS A 158 -0.23 0.74 27.60
N ILE A 159 -0.99 -0.20 27.03
CA ILE A 159 -2.15 -0.82 27.69
C ILE A 159 -1.73 -1.58 28.96
N LYS A 160 -0.57 -2.27 28.95
CA LYS A 160 -0.02 -2.93 30.14
C LYS A 160 0.34 -1.91 31.23
N ILE A 161 0.92 -0.77 30.87
CA ILE A 161 1.24 0.32 31.80
C ILE A 161 -0.04 0.93 32.38
N GLU A 162 -1.04 1.22 31.55
CA GLU A 162 -2.33 1.77 31.96
C GLU A 162 -3.04 0.82 32.94
N ARG A 163 -3.13 -0.48 32.64
CA ARG A 163 -3.71 -1.48 33.57
C ARG A 163 -2.99 -1.54 34.91
N LYS A 164 -1.65 -1.49 34.92
CA LYS A 164 -0.85 -1.47 36.16
C LYS A 164 -1.11 -0.20 36.98
N ASN A 165 -1.26 0.94 36.31
CA ASN A 165 -1.55 2.21 36.98
C ASN A 165 -2.98 2.24 37.54
N SER A 166 -3.98 1.76 36.80
CA SER A 166 -5.35 1.63 37.30
C SER A 166 -5.42 0.70 38.52
N GLY A 167 -4.74 -0.44 38.49
CA GLY A 167 -4.65 -1.34 39.65
C GLY A 167 -4.02 -0.66 40.87
N ARG A 168 -2.96 0.13 40.68
CA ARG A 168 -2.33 0.91 41.76
C ARG A 168 -3.23 2.00 42.34
N ILE A 169 -4.05 2.64 41.51
CA ILE A 169 -5.02 3.66 41.95
C ILE A 169 -6.11 3.00 42.81
N ILE A 170 -6.70 1.91 42.32
CA ILE A 170 -7.73 1.14 43.06
C ILE A 170 -7.17 0.63 44.39
N GLN A 171 -5.94 0.11 44.41
CA GLN A 171 -5.31 -0.36 45.65
C GLN A 171 -5.10 0.77 46.66
N LYS A 172 -4.72 1.97 46.20
CA LYS A 172 -4.59 3.15 47.06
C LYS A 172 -5.94 3.60 47.62
N GLU A 173 -6.97 3.65 46.79
CA GLU A 173 -8.33 4.01 47.21
C GLU A 173 -8.89 2.99 48.22
N MET A 174 -8.72 1.68 47.97
CA MET A 174 -9.11 0.65 48.93
C MET A 174 -8.36 0.78 50.27
N ASN A 175 -7.05 1.07 50.24
CA ASN A 175 -6.27 1.24 51.47
C ASN A 175 -6.67 2.49 52.26
N LEU A 176 -7.03 3.58 51.58
CA LEU A 176 -7.55 4.80 52.22
C LEU A 176 -8.91 4.55 52.88
N VAL A 177 -9.82 3.84 52.19
CA VAL A 177 -11.13 3.45 52.74
C VAL A 177 -10.98 2.55 53.98
N ILE A 178 -10.01 1.62 53.97
CA ILE A 178 -9.75 0.75 55.13
C ILE A 178 -9.19 1.55 56.32
N GLN A 179 -8.38 2.59 56.07
CA GLN A 179 -7.85 3.47 57.12
C GLN A 179 -8.91 4.41 57.73
N GLU A 180 -9.93 4.80 56.97
CA GLU A 180 -11.04 5.64 57.48
C GLU A 180 -12.06 4.86 58.31
N HIS A 181 -12.05 3.52 58.22
CA HIS A 181 -12.94 2.61 58.94
C HIS A 181 -12.25 1.79 60.04
N SER A 182 -10.98 2.08 60.35
CA SER A 182 -10.21 1.49 61.45
C SER A 182 -9.99 2.52 62.55
#